data_AF-B2WTN5-F1
#
_entry.id   AF-B2WTN5-F1
#
_cell.length_a   1.000
_cell.length_b   1.000
_cell.length_c   1.000
_cell.angle_alpha   90.00
_cell.angle_beta   90.00
_cell.angle_gamma   90.00
#
_symmetry.space_group_name_H-M   'P 1'
#
loop_
_entity.id
_entity.type
_entity.pdbx_description
1 polymer ?
#
loop_
_entity_poly.entity_id
_entity_poly.type
_entity_poly.pdbx_seq_one_letter_code
_entity_poly.pdbx_strand_id
1 'polypeptide(L)' 'KISNLLSDYGYHLRGNEVLYNGFTGRKITSQIFIGPTYYQRLKHMVD' A
#
# COMPACT_ATOMS: atom_id res chain seq x y z
N LYS A 1 5.68 13.37 -12.71
CA LYS A 1 4.36 13.97 -12.42
C LYS A 1 3.76 13.41 -11.13
N ILE A 2 3.44 12.11 -11.04
CA ILE A 2 2.87 11.56 -9.78
C ILE A 2 3.89 11.44 -8.65
N SER A 3 5.15 11.09 -8.94
CA SER A 3 6.20 10.98 -7.91
C SER A 3 6.44 12.29 -7.18
N ASN A 4 6.56 13.41 -7.91
CA ASN A 4 6.73 14.73 -7.29
C ASN A 4 5.53 15.10 -6.43
N LEU A 5 4.31 14.85 -6.92
CA LEU A 5 3.09 15.08 -6.15
C LEU A 5 3.12 14.29 -4.84
N LEU A 6 3.44 12.99 -4.88
CA LEU A 6 3.58 12.16 -3.67
C LEU A 6 4.58 12.78 -2.69
N SER A 7 5.74 13.22 -3.18
CA SER A 7 6.76 13.88 -2.36
C SER A 7 6.27 15.20 -1.76
N ASP A 8 5.51 16.00 -2.51
CA ASP A 8 4.96 17.28 -2.05
C ASP A 8 3.95 17.08 -0.90
N TYR A 9 3.28 15.92 -0.87
CA TYR A 9 2.39 15.49 0.22
C TYR A 9 3.09 14.64 1.29
N GLY A 10 4.41 14.48 1.23
CA GLY A 10 5.20 13.75 2.24
C GLY A 10 5.21 12.22 2.10
N TYR A 11 4.69 11.68 1.00
CA TYR A 11 4.76 10.26 0.68
C TYR A 11 6.06 9.88 -0.04
N HIS A 12 6.40 8.60 -0.02
CA HIS A 12 7.52 8.11 -0.80
C HIS A 12 7.26 8.26 -2.31
N LEU A 13 8.27 8.73 -3.06
CA LEU A 13 8.22 8.99 -4.53
C LEU A 13 7.70 7.83 -5.38
N ARG A 14 7.79 6.61 -4.85
CA ARG A 14 7.39 5.35 -5.50
C ARG A 14 6.18 4.66 -4.84
N GLY A 15 5.53 5.29 -3.85
CA GLY A 15 4.39 4.70 -3.12
C GLY A 15 4.75 3.53 -2.19
N ASN A 16 6.02 3.45 -1.80
CA ASN A 16 6.53 2.41 -0.90
C ASN A 16 6.52 2.91 0.54
N GLU A 17 5.90 2.17 1.45
CA GLU A 17 5.74 2.58 2.84
C GLU A 17 6.32 1.54 3.82
N VAL A 18 6.61 2.01 5.04
CA VAL A 18 7.00 1.15 6.16
C VAL A 18 5.74 0.57 6.80
N LEU A 19 5.62 -0.76 6.76
CA LEU A 19 4.54 -1.47 7.43
C LEU A 19 5.06 -2.28 8.62
N TYR A 20 4.15 -2.53 9.57
CA TYR A 20 4.39 -3.33 10.75
C TYR A 20 3.55 -4.61 10.67
N ASN A 21 4.12 -5.70 11.17
CA ASN A 21 3.43 -6.98 11.26
C ASN A 21 2.24 -6.86 12.23
N GLY A 22 1.03 -7.16 11.76
CA GLY A 22 -0.20 -6.98 12.54
C GLY A 22 -0.33 -7.90 13.76
N PHE A 23 0.40 -9.01 13.82
CA PHE A 23 0.38 -9.93 14.97
C PHE A 23 1.44 -9.57 16.03
N THR A 24 2.64 -9.18 15.61
CA THR A 24 3.79 -8.96 16.51
C THR A 24 4.14 -7.50 16.74
N GLY A 25 3.62 -6.58 15.95
CA GLY A 25 4.00 -5.16 15.95
C GLY A 25 5.41 -4.87 15.42
N ARG A 26 6.17 -5.88 14.98
CA ARG A 26 7.53 -5.69 14.46
C ARG A 26 7.53 -5.10 13.06
N LYS A 27 8.49 -4.22 12.77
CA LYS A 27 8.67 -3.65 11.43
C LYS A 27 8.98 -4.75 10.40
N ILE A 28 8.29 -4.73 9.27
CA ILE A 28 8.59 -5.60 8.13
C ILE A 28 9.89 -5.12 7.48
N THR A 29 10.79 -6.04 7.16
CA THR A 29 12.14 -5.72 6.64
C THR A 29 12.09 -5.05 5.27
N SER A 30 11.12 -5.45 4.43
CA SER A 30 10.89 -4.89 3.11
C SER A 30 9.99 -3.65 3.15
N GLN A 31 10.24 -2.69 2.27
CA GLN A 31 9.26 -1.65 1.97
C GLN A 31 8.13 -2.24 1.12
N ILE A 32 6.89 -1.89 1.44
CA ILE A 32 5.71 -2.43 0.77
C ILE A 32 5.08 -1.34 -0.08
N PHE A 33 4.85 -1.63 -1.36
CA PHE A 33 4.06 -0.76 -2.21
C PHE A 33 2.60 -0.81 -1.76
N ILE A 34 2.02 0.35 -1.41
CA ILE A 34 0.65 0.45 -0.94
C ILE A 34 -0.03 1.67 -1.55
N GLY A 35 -1.28 1.50 -1.97
CA GLY A 35 -2.08 2.56 -2.54
C GLY A 35 -3.54 2.15 -2.70
N PRO A 36 -4.47 3.12 -2.77
CA PRO A 36 -5.86 2.83 -3.02
C PRO A 36 -6.04 2.22 -4.41
N THR A 37 -6.91 1.22 -4.52
CA THR A 37 -7.29 0.60 -5.80
C THR A 37 -8.77 0.23 -5.74
N TYR A 38 -9.49 0.46 -6.84
CA TYR A 38 -10.90 0.10 -6.95
C TYR A 38 -11.04 -1.36 -7.35
N TYR A 39 -11.56 -2.20 -6.45
CA TYR A 39 -11.86 -3.60 -6.71
C TYR A 39 -13.34 -3.81 -7.05
N GLN A 40 -13.62 -4.64 -8.05
CA GLN A 40 -14.97 -5.04 -8.41
C GLN A 40 -15.24 -6.47 -7.93
N ARG A 41 -16.30 -6.66 -7.13
CA ARG A 41 -16.73 -7.99 -6.69
C ARG A 41 -17.42 -8.73 -7.84
N LEU A 42 -16.96 -9.95 -8.13
CA LEU A 42 -17.60 -10.82 -9.10
C LEU A 42 -18.78 -11.57 -8.47
N LYS A 43 -19.78 -11.91 -9.29
CA LYS A 43 -21.00 -12.61 -8.84
C LYS A 43 -20.81 -14.11 -8.60
N HIS A 44 -19.73 -14.69 -9.12
CA HIS A 44 -19.37 -16.08 -8.86
C HIS A 44 -18.75 -16.17 -7.47
N MET A 45 -19.52 -16.66 -6.52
CA MET A 45 -19.08 -16.95 -5.16
C MET A 45 -18.78 -18.44 -5.03
N VAL A 46 -17.97 -18.81 -4.05
CA VAL A 46 -17.89 -20.20 -3.59
C VAL A 46 -19.26 -20.61 -3.02
N ASP A 47 -19.69 -21.83 -3.33
CA ASP A 47 -20.89 -22.46 -2.75
C ASP A 47 -20.76 -22.67 -1.23
#